data_AF-G5E459-F1
#
_entry.id   AF-G5E459-F1
#
_cell.length_a   1.000
_cell.length_b   1.000
_cell.length_c   1.000
_cell.angle_alpha   90.00
_cell.angle_beta   90.00
_cell.angle_gamma   90.00
#
_symmetry.space_group_name_H-M   'P 1'
#
loop_
_entity.id
_entity.type
_entity.pdbx_description
1 polymer ?
#
loop_
_entity_poly.entity_id
_entity_poly.type
_entity_poly.pdbx_seq_one_letter_code
_entity_poly.pdbx_strand_id
1 'polypeptide(L)'
;DDPDGDSKFSDVILATILATKSDMCGKKFELKIDNVRFVGHPTLLQHAQVYKTDPSPKREPTMILFNVFALRANADPSVINCLHNLSRRIAIILQHEERRCQYLTRENELPLDCSPALVRIIKSASA
;
A
#
# COMPACT_ATOMS: atom_id res chain seq x y z
N ASP A 1 -27.64 -11.80 23.01
CA ASP A 1 -26.27 -12.21 22.64
C ASP A 1 -26.13 -12.18 21.13
N ASP A 2 -25.66 -11.06 20.58
CA ASP A 2 -25.33 -10.93 19.16
C ASP A 2 -23.80 -10.96 19.01
N PRO A 3 -23.19 -12.05 18.51
CA PRO A 3 -21.76 -12.12 18.30
C PRO A 3 -21.41 -11.67 16.87
N ASP A 4 -21.93 -10.52 16.43
CA ASP A 4 -21.51 -9.93 15.15
C ASP A 4 -20.44 -8.88 15.40
N GLY A 5 -19.22 -9.39 15.57
CA GLY A 5 -18.00 -8.60 15.74
C GLY A 5 -17.60 -7.91 14.44
N ASP A 6 -18.41 -6.95 14.01
CA ASP A 6 -18.05 -6.03 12.93
C ASP A 6 -17.16 -4.93 13.54
N SER A 7 -15.94 -5.31 13.96
CA SER A 7 -14.93 -4.38 14.45
C SER A 7 -14.37 -3.59 13.27
N LYS A 8 -15.19 -2.67 12.75
CA LYS A 8 -14.80 -1.74 11.69
C LYS A 8 -13.79 -0.78 12.28
N PHE A 9 -12.53 -0.91 11.85
CA PHE A 9 -11.52 0.11 12.11
C PHE A 9 -11.97 1.43 11.48
N SER A 10 -11.83 2.54 12.19
CA SER A 10 -12.11 3.85 11.61
C SER A 10 -11.09 4.18 10.52
N ASP A 11 -11.51 4.97 9.52
CA ASP A 11 -10.63 5.46 8.45
C ASP A 11 -9.37 6.16 9.01
N VAL A 12 -9.48 6.81 10.17
CA VAL A 12 -8.36 7.48 10.85
C VAL A 12 -7.32 6.46 11.36
N ILE A 13 -7.79 5.35 11.95
CA ILE A 13 -6.92 4.28 12.44
C ILE A 13 -6.26 3.57 11.25
N LEU A 14 -7.02 3.27 10.20
CA LEU A 14 -6.48 2.67 8.99
C LEU A 14 -5.46 3.58 8.31
N ALA A 15 -5.72 4.89 8.24
CA ALA A 15 -4.77 5.85 7.70
C ALA A 15 -3.46 5.88 8.50
N THR A 16 -3.55 5.77 9.83
CA THR A 16 -2.38 5.73 10.71
C THR A 16 -1.58 4.43 10.53
N ILE A 17 -2.26 3.28 10.46
CA ILE A 17 -1.63 1.97 10.24
C ILE A 17 -0.94 1.93 8.88
N LEU A 18 -1.55 2.54 7.88
CA LEU A 18 -1.05 2.58 6.50
C LEU A 18 -0.06 3.70 6.23
N ALA A 19 0.16 4.61 7.19
CA ALA A 19 1.17 5.66 7.14
C ALA A 19 2.57 5.07 7.39
N THR A 20 3.10 4.37 6.40
CA THR A 20 4.39 3.70 6.53
C THR A 20 5.53 4.62 6.17
N LYS A 21 6.58 4.63 6.99
CA LYS A 21 7.85 5.30 6.66
C LYS A 21 8.56 4.56 5.52
N SER A 22 9.33 5.31 4.72
CA SER A 22 10.15 4.78 3.62
C SER A 22 11.12 3.68 4.06
N ASP A 23 11.58 3.70 5.30
CA ASP A 23 12.57 2.75 5.85
C ASP A 23 12.03 1.31 6.02
N MET A 24 10.71 1.17 5.94
CA MET A 24 10.00 -0.11 5.96
C MET A 24 9.78 -0.70 4.57
N CYS A 25 10.07 0.07 3.51
CA CYS A 25 9.94 -0.43 2.14
C CYS A 25 10.88 -1.61 1.89
N GLY A 26 10.39 -2.62 1.16
CA GLY A 26 11.12 -3.85 0.86
C GLY A 26 11.17 -4.85 2.03
N LYS A 27 10.58 -4.54 3.18
CA LYS A 27 10.48 -5.44 4.34
C LYS A 27 9.06 -5.98 4.48
N LYS A 28 8.93 -7.11 5.16
CA LYS A 28 7.61 -7.64 5.54
C LYS A 28 6.99 -6.70 6.56
N PHE A 29 5.76 -6.24 6.31
CA PHE A 29 4.97 -5.51 7.29
C PHE A 29 3.94 -6.44 7.91
N GLU A 30 3.92 -6.50 9.23
CA GLU A 30 2.94 -7.25 9.98
C GLU A 30 2.55 -6.46 11.22
N LEU A 31 1.25 -6.25 11.43
CA LEU A 31 0.70 -5.59 12.61
C LEU A 31 -0.52 -6.37 13.10
N LYS A 32 -0.60 -6.64 14.40
CA LYS A 32 -1.75 -7.31 15.01
C LYS A 32 -2.46 -6.33 15.94
N ILE A 33 -3.76 -6.14 15.72
CA ILE A 33 -4.66 -5.38 16.58
C ILE A 33 -5.84 -6.27 16.90
N ASP A 34 -6.02 -6.58 18.18
CA ASP A 34 -7.06 -7.50 18.67
C ASP A 34 -7.09 -8.83 17.89
N ASN A 35 -8.21 -9.08 17.22
CA ASN A 35 -8.50 -10.29 16.45
C ASN A 35 -8.15 -10.16 14.96
N VAL A 36 -7.50 -9.06 14.55
CA VAL A 36 -7.11 -8.81 13.16
C VAL A 36 -5.59 -8.66 13.05
N ARG A 37 -5.01 -9.29 12.04
CA ARG A 37 -3.62 -9.14 11.63
C ARG A 37 -3.60 -8.50 10.24
N PHE A 38 -2.82 -7.44 10.11
CA PHE A 38 -2.53 -6.73 8.87
C PHE A 38 -1.19 -7.21 8.34
N VAL A 39 -1.16 -7.64 7.08
CA VAL A 39 0.01 -8.26 6.44
C VAL A 39 0.25 -7.58 5.10
N GLY A 40 1.46 -7.12 4.85
CA GLY A 40 1.80 -6.45 3.60
C GLY A 40 3.29 -6.40 3.30
N HIS A 41 3.61 -5.70 2.21
CA HIS A 41 4.97 -5.45 1.76
C HIS A 41 5.05 -4.01 1.20
N PRO A 42 5.33 -3.01 2.07
CA PRO A 42 5.45 -1.63 1.63
C PRO A 42 6.53 -1.54 0.55
N THR A 43 6.25 -0.77 -0.49
CA THR A 43 7.09 -0.73 -1.67
C THR A 43 7.22 0.71 -2.16
N LEU A 44 8.46 1.12 -2.41
CA LEU A 44 8.76 2.47 -2.87
C LEU A 44 8.58 2.56 -4.39
N LEU A 45 7.68 3.42 -4.84
CA LEU A 45 7.53 3.76 -6.25
C LEU A 45 8.42 4.95 -6.56
N GLN A 46 9.48 4.70 -7.32
CA GLN A 46 10.27 5.75 -7.96
C GLN A 46 9.72 5.96 -9.37
N HIS A 47 9.36 7.21 -9.67
CA HIS A 47 9.14 7.61 -11.04
C HIS A 47 10.49 7.53 -11.75
N ALA A 48 10.60 6.70 -12.79
CA ALA A 48 11.82 6.67 -13.57
C ALA A 48 11.71 7.80 -14.60
N GLN A 49 12.53 8.83 -14.46
CA GLN A 49 12.79 9.84 -15.48
C GLN A 49 13.38 9.17 -16.73
N VAL A 50 12.53 8.61 -17.57
CA VAL A 50 12.89 8.33 -18.96
C VAL A 50 12.58 9.63 -19.70
N TYR A 51 13.62 10.23 -20.31
CA TYR A 51 13.63 11.44 -21.15
C TYR A 51 14.04 12.77 -20.47
N LYS A 52 15.30 13.14 -20.81
CA LYS A 52 15.88 14.48 -21.03
C LYS A 52 16.63 15.16 -19.86
N THR A 53 17.96 15.16 -20.01
CA THR A 53 18.86 16.34 -19.89
C THR A 53 18.26 17.60 -19.25
N ASP A 54 18.22 17.68 -17.92
CA ASP A 54 18.27 18.95 -17.19
C ASP A 54 18.75 18.71 -15.74
N PRO A 55 19.86 19.31 -15.28
CA PRO A 55 20.36 19.14 -13.92
C PRO A 55 19.59 20.07 -12.96
N SER A 56 18.35 19.72 -12.62
CA SER A 56 17.61 20.38 -11.55
C SER A 56 17.16 19.36 -10.49
N PRO A 57 17.54 19.52 -9.20
CA PRO A 57 17.15 18.61 -8.14
C PRO A 57 15.71 18.90 -7.68
N LYS A 58 14.74 18.76 -8.58
CA LYS A 58 13.33 18.74 -8.18
C LYS A 58 13.04 17.33 -7.67
N ARG A 59 13.04 17.18 -6.34
CA ARG A 59 12.68 15.94 -5.64
C ARG A 59 11.36 15.42 -6.20
N GLU A 60 11.42 14.35 -6.99
CA GLU A 60 10.23 13.72 -7.52
C GLU A 60 9.39 13.11 -6.40
N PRO A 61 8.04 13.19 -6.47
CA PRO A 61 7.18 12.63 -5.45
C PRO A 61 7.38 11.12 -5.42
N THR A 62 8.07 10.64 -4.38
CA THR A 62 8.24 9.22 -4.14
C THR A 62 6.97 8.70 -3.48
N MET A 63 6.21 7.84 -4.16
CA MET A 63 4.99 7.27 -3.59
C MET A 63 5.30 5.97 -2.88
N ILE A 64 4.83 5.81 -1.64
CA ILE A 64 4.89 4.52 -0.97
C ILE A 64 3.60 3.78 -1.31
N LEU A 65 3.74 2.72 -2.11
CA LEU A 65 2.65 1.79 -2.36
C LEU A 65 2.59 0.81 -1.20
N PHE A 66 1.41 0.72 -0.58
CA PHE A 66 1.23 -0.15 0.56
C PHE A 66 -0.03 -1.01 0.44
N ASN A 67 0.15 -2.20 -0.16
CA ASN A 67 -0.89 -3.21 -0.28
C ASN A 67 -0.91 -4.08 0.98
N VAL A 68 -1.98 -3.98 1.76
CA VAL A 68 -2.16 -4.67 3.03
C VAL A 68 -3.39 -5.56 2.99
N PHE A 69 -3.22 -6.79 3.46
CA PHE A 69 -4.29 -7.76 3.68
C PHE A 69 -4.65 -7.78 5.16
N ALA A 70 -5.95 -7.74 5.48
CA ALA A 70 -6.47 -7.94 6.81
C ALA A 70 -7.01 -9.37 6.95
N LEU A 71 -6.55 -10.10 7.96
CA LEU A 71 -6.94 -11.47 8.22
C LEU A 71 -7.09 -11.70 9.73
N ARG A 72 -7.70 -12.82 10.14
CA ARG A 72 -7.86 -13.13 11.56
C ARG A 72 -6.50 -13.34 12.24
N ALA A 73 -6.36 -12.87 13.48
CA ALA A 73 -5.10 -12.84 14.21
C ALA A 73 -4.43 -14.22 14.43
N ASN A 74 -5.22 -15.30 14.41
CA ASN A 74 -4.79 -16.68 14.61
C ASN A 74 -4.63 -17.47 13.30
N ALA A 75 -4.62 -16.79 12.15
CA ALA A 75 -4.41 -17.45 10.87
C ALA A 75 -3.07 -18.19 10.81
N ASP A 76 -3.04 -19.26 10.01
CA ASP A 76 -1.88 -20.12 9.88
C ASP A 76 -0.64 -19.35 9.36
N PRO A 77 0.56 -19.56 9.93
CA PRO A 77 1.79 -18.91 9.48
C PRO A 77 2.10 -19.09 7.98
N SER A 78 1.71 -20.22 7.39
CA SER A 78 1.89 -20.48 5.96
C SER A 78 1.05 -19.55 5.10
N VAL A 79 -0.19 -19.26 5.53
CA VAL A 79 -1.10 -18.30 4.87
C VAL A 79 -0.55 -16.89 5.00
N ILE A 80 -0.09 -16.51 6.19
CA ILE A 80 0.56 -15.21 6.43
C ILE A 80 1.76 -15.03 5.49
N ASN A 81 2.64 -16.03 5.40
CA ASN A 81 3.80 -15.98 4.52
C ASN A 81 3.40 -15.96 3.04
N CYS A 82 2.35 -16.69 2.65
CA CYS A 82 1.80 -16.63 1.30
C CYS A 82 1.32 -15.22 0.94
N LEU A 83 0.59 -14.55 1.84
CA LEU A 83 0.10 -13.18 1.64
C LEU A 83 1.24 -12.14 1.57
N HIS A 84 2.31 -12.30 2.33
CA HIS A 84 3.50 -11.47 2.16
C HIS A 84 4.11 -11.60 0.76
N ASN A 85 4.24 -12.83 0.26
CA ASN A 85 4.78 -13.08 -1.08
C ASN A 85 3.85 -12.54 -2.17
N LEU A 86 2.53 -12.69 -1.98
CA LEU A 86 1.54 -12.12 -2.88
C LEU A 86 1.60 -10.59 -2.90
N SER A 87 1.63 -9.94 -1.73
CA SER A 87 1.77 -8.48 -1.60
C SER A 87 3.00 -7.97 -2.35
N ARG A 88 4.15 -8.66 -2.20
CA ARG A 88 5.39 -8.34 -2.92
C ARG A 88 5.22 -8.45 -4.44
N ARG A 89 4.57 -9.49 -4.94
CA ARG A 89 4.33 -9.70 -6.38
C ARG A 89 3.40 -8.63 -6.96
N ILE A 90 2.31 -8.32 -6.26
CA ILE A 90 1.38 -7.25 -6.65
C ILE A 90 2.11 -5.91 -6.69
N ALA A 91 2.94 -5.63 -5.69
CA ALA A 91 3.71 -4.39 -5.65
C ALA A 91 4.60 -4.25 -6.90
N ILE A 92 5.33 -5.30 -7.30
CA ILE A 92 6.15 -5.33 -8.52
C ILE A 92 5.30 -5.02 -9.76
N ILE A 93 4.14 -5.67 -9.90
CA ILE A 93 3.23 -5.46 -11.04
C ILE A 93 2.77 -4.00 -11.07
N LEU A 94 2.37 -3.44 -9.93
CA LEU A 94 1.93 -2.06 -9.84
C LEU A 94 3.07 -1.06 -10.10
N GLN A 95 4.32 -1.38 -9.72
CA GLN A 95 5.46 -0.56 -10.13
C GLN A 95 5.63 -0.56 -11.64
N HIS A 96 5.46 -1.73 -12.27
CA HIS A 96 5.56 -1.85 -13.71
C HIS A 96 4.44 -1.07 -14.41
N GLU A 97 3.20 -1.21 -13.96
CA GLU A 97 2.05 -0.51 -14.54
C GLU A 97 2.12 1.01 -14.32
N GLU A 98 2.66 1.46 -13.19
CA GLU A 98 2.95 2.88 -12.96
C GLU A 98 4.02 3.40 -13.93
N ARG A 99 5.11 2.65 -14.16
CA ARG A 99 6.14 3.05 -15.12
C ARG A 99 5.65 3.00 -16.57
N ARG A 100 4.84 2.00 -16.91
CA ARG A 100 4.40 1.74 -18.29
C ARG A 100 3.31 2.72 -18.73
N CYS A 101 2.34 2.99 -17.85
CA CYS A 101 1.11 3.70 -18.21
C CYS A 101 0.66 4.73 -17.17
N GLN A 102 1.44 4.97 -16.11
CA GLN A 102 1.07 5.85 -15.00
C GLN A 102 -0.26 5.42 -14.35
N TYR A 103 -0.48 4.12 -14.20
CA TYR A 103 -1.75 3.54 -13.76
C TYR A 103 -2.25 4.13 -12.42
N LEU A 104 -1.38 4.22 -11.41
CA LEU A 104 -1.74 4.74 -10.09
C LEU A 104 -1.89 6.25 -10.10
N THR A 105 -1.08 6.96 -10.89
CA THR A 105 -1.22 8.40 -11.08
C THR A 105 -2.58 8.73 -11.70
N ARG A 106 -3.00 7.98 -12.74
CA ARG A 106 -4.32 8.14 -13.37
C ARG A 106 -5.47 7.79 -12.43
N GLU A 107 -5.36 6.70 -11.68
CA GLU A 107 -6.36 6.35 -10.66
C GLU A 107 -6.53 7.45 -9.61
N ASN A 108 -5.44 8.10 -9.20
CA ASN A 108 -5.49 9.18 -8.21
C ASN A 108 -6.06 10.51 -8.76
N GLU A 109 -6.23 10.64 -10.07
CA GLU A 109 -6.91 11.76 -10.72
C GLU A 109 -8.41 11.49 -10.91
N LEU A 110 -8.85 10.24 -10.77
CA LEU A 110 -10.26 9.90 -10.83
C LEU A 110 -10.98 10.35 -9.54
N PRO A 111 -12.23 10.84 -9.65
CA PRO A 111 -13.07 11.09 -8.48
C PRO A 111 -13.19 9.82 -7.63
N LEU A 112 -13.15 9.97 -6.30
CA LEU A 112 -13.19 8.85 -5.33
C LEU A 112 -14.36 7.89 -5.54
N ASP A 113 -15.48 8.36 -6.12
CA ASP A 113 -16.66 7.55 -6.45
C ASP A 113 -16.50 6.69 -7.72
N CYS A 114 -15.48 6.93 -8.54
CA CYS A 114 -15.22 6.20 -9.77
C CYS A 114 -13.97 5.31 -9.71
N SER A 115 -13.21 5.34 -8.62
CA SER A 115 -12.05 4.46 -8.48
C SER A 115 -12.54 3.02 -8.22
N PRO A 116 -12.14 2.02 -9.03
CA PRO A 116 -12.40 0.62 -8.72
C PRO A 116 -11.89 0.32 -7.30
N ALA A 117 -12.73 -0.36 -6.52
CA ALA A 117 -12.65 -0.57 -5.06
C ALA A 117 -11.34 -1.20 -4.50
N LEU A 118 -10.29 -1.34 -5.30
CA LEU A 118 -9.06 -2.07 -4.98
C LEU A 118 -7.87 -1.18 -4.59
N VAL A 119 -7.92 0.14 -4.76
CA VAL A 119 -6.70 0.98 -4.62
C VAL A 119 -6.96 2.26 -3.82
N ARG A 120 -7.00 2.16 -2.49
CA ARG A 120 -6.93 3.35 -1.61
C ARG A 120 -5.46 3.69 -1.37
N ILE A 121 -4.90 4.57 -2.21
CA ILE A 121 -3.54 5.09 -2.05
C ILE A 121 -3.58 6.16 -0.97
N ILE A 122 -3.04 5.85 0.20
CA ILE A 122 -2.77 6.88 1.21
C ILE A 122 -1.39 7.45 0.90
N LYS A 123 -1.37 8.62 0.24
CA LYS A 123 -0.14 9.40 0.05
C LYS A 123 0.30 9.94 1.41
N SER A 124 1.23 9.27 2.07
CA SER A 124 2.01 9.90 3.14
C SER A 124 3.12 10.73 2.51
N ALA A 125 2.88 12.03 2.30
CA ALA A 125 3.95 12.97 2.01
C ALA A 125 4.71 13.25 3.33
N SER A 126 5.99 12.88 3.40
CA SER A 126 6.86 13.42 4.45
C SER A 126 7.17 14.87 4.07
N ALA A 127 6.73 15.80 4.92
CA ALA A 127 7.30 17.15 4.98
C ALA A 127 8.75 17.08 5.49
#